data_AF-A0A1A8USM6-F1
#
_entry.id   AF-A0A1A8USM6-F1
#
_cell.length_a   1.000
_cell.length_b   1.000
_cell.length_c   1.000
_cell.angle_alpha   90.00
_cell.angle_beta   90.00
_cell.angle_gamma   90.00
#
_symmetry.space_group_name_H-M   'P 1'
#
loop_
_entity.id
_entity.type
_entity.pdbx_description
1 polymer ?
#
loop_
_entity_poly.entity_id
_entity_poly.type
_entity_poly.pdbx_seq_one_letter_code
_entity_poly.pdbx_strand_id
1 'polypeptide(L)'
;IYAITDTAYRSMMQDREDQSILCTGESGAGKTENTKKVIQYLAHVASSKSKKDQGSAVLSHGELEKQLLQANPILEAFGNAKTVKNDNSSRFGKFIRINFDVNGYIVGANIETYLLEKSRAIRQAKEERSFHIFYYMLTGAGDKLRSDLCLEDYKKYRFLSNGHVTIPGQQDKDLFTETMEAFKIMSIP
;
A
#
# COMPACT_ATOMS: atom_id res chain seq x y z
N ILE A 1 -2.91 14.73 12.08
CA ILE A 1 -3.64 14.14 10.93
C ILE A 1 -5.06 13.72 11.29
N TYR A 2 -5.29 12.94 12.36
CA TYR A 2 -6.63 12.49 12.74
C TYR A 2 -7.65 13.62 12.95
N ALA A 3 -7.25 14.74 13.58
CA ALA A 3 -8.14 15.89 13.72
C ALA A 3 -8.65 16.42 12.37
N ILE A 4 -7.77 16.51 11.36
CA ILE A 4 -8.15 16.96 10.01
C ILE A 4 -9.10 15.96 9.35
N THR A 5 -8.84 14.66 9.52
CA THR A 5 -9.71 13.60 9.00
C THR A 5 -11.09 13.62 9.67
N ASP A 6 -11.16 13.82 10.99
CA ASP A 6 -12.43 13.96 11.73
C ASP A 6 -13.19 15.19 11.28
N THR A 7 -12.52 16.34 11.12
CA THR A 7 -13.15 17.56 10.61
C THR A 7 -13.74 17.33 9.21
N ALA A 8 -12.98 16.74 8.28
CA ALA A 8 -13.49 16.43 6.95
C ALA A 8 -14.69 15.47 7.01
N TYR A 9 -14.60 14.39 7.79
CA TYR A 9 -15.70 13.43 7.93
C TYR A 9 -16.97 14.09 8.51
N ARG A 10 -16.84 14.93 9.55
CA ARG A 10 -17.98 15.64 10.13
C ARG A 10 -18.59 16.67 9.19
N SER A 11 -17.77 17.46 8.50
CA SER A 11 -18.23 18.42 7.49
C SER A 11 -18.98 17.72 6.35
N MET A 12 -18.46 16.58 5.87
CA MET A 12 -19.16 15.76 4.87
C MET A 12 -20.56 15.36 5.34
N MET A 13 -20.70 14.91 6.59
CA MET A 13 -21.99 14.48 7.17
C MET A 13 -22.95 15.64 7.44
N GLN A 14 -22.42 16.79 7.87
CA GLN A 14 -23.21 17.97 8.22
C GLN A 14 -23.68 18.73 6.98
N ASP A 15 -22.76 19.01 6.07
CA ASP A 15 -22.97 19.89 4.92
C ASP A 15 -23.46 19.11 3.69
N ARG A 16 -23.35 17.78 3.71
CA ARG A 16 -23.71 16.87 2.60
C ARG A 16 -22.94 17.16 1.31
N GLU A 17 -21.68 17.57 1.46
CA GLU A 17 -20.76 17.83 0.36
C GLU A 17 -19.53 16.91 0.42
N ASP A 18 -19.11 16.40 -0.74
CA ASP A 18 -17.93 15.55 -0.87
C ASP A 18 -16.66 16.29 -0.41
N GLN A 19 -15.78 15.58 0.31
CA GLN A 19 -14.55 16.15 0.88
C GLN A 19 -13.30 15.57 0.23
N SER A 20 -12.22 16.34 0.25
CA SER A 20 -10.90 15.88 -0.20
C SER A 20 -9.80 16.22 0.79
N ILE A 21 -8.85 15.31 0.95
CA ILE A 21 -7.63 15.51 1.74
C ILE A 21 -6.45 15.38 0.81
N LEU A 22 -5.74 16.48 0.57
CA LEU A 22 -4.57 16.51 -0.31
C LEU A 22 -3.28 16.48 0.51
N CYS A 23 -2.49 15.40 0.36
CA CYS A 23 -1.17 15.29 0.95
C CYS A 23 -0.10 15.77 -0.05
N THR A 24 0.46 16.96 0.17
CA THR A 24 1.52 17.55 -0.67
C THR A 24 2.91 17.41 -0.04
N GLY A 25 3.97 17.61 -0.82
CA GLY A 25 5.36 17.63 -0.36
C GLY A 25 6.32 16.85 -1.25
N GLU A 26 7.63 17.01 -1.03
CA GLU A 26 8.67 16.32 -1.78
C GLU A 26 8.73 14.80 -1.47
N SER A 27 9.54 14.06 -2.23
CA SER A 27 9.81 12.64 -1.92
C SER A 27 10.41 12.53 -0.51
N GLY A 28 9.85 11.66 0.33
CA GLY A 28 10.25 11.51 1.72
C GLY A 28 9.46 12.33 2.74
N ALA A 29 8.58 13.26 2.31
CA ALA A 29 7.80 14.11 3.21
C ALA A 29 6.68 13.37 4.01
N GLY A 30 6.58 12.04 3.94
CA GLY A 30 5.59 11.27 4.70
C GLY A 30 4.16 11.24 4.13
N LYS A 31 3.96 11.64 2.87
CA LYS A 31 2.63 11.65 2.20
C LYS A 31 1.90 10.30 2.29
N THR A 32 2.62 9.21 1.97
CA THR A 32 2.06 7.85 1.97
C THR A 32 1.64 7.43 3.36
N GLU A 33 2.45 7.71 4.38
CA GLU A 33 2.14 7.39 5.78
C GLU A 33 0.95 8.19 6.30
N ASN A 34 0.88 9.48 5.99
CA ASN A 34 -0.29 10.30 6.33
C ASN A 34 -1.57 9.77 5.67
N THR A 35 -1.48 9.34 4.41
CA THR A 35 -2.62 8.73 3.70
C THR A 35 -3.08 7.44 4.38
N LYS A 36 -2.15 6.57 4.80
CA LYS A 36 -2.47 5.36 5.57
C LYS A 36 -3.19 5.71 6.88
N LYS A 37 -2.74 6.75 7.59
CA LYS A 37 -3.37 7.21 8.84
C LYS A 37 -4.78 7.76 8.63
N VAL A 38 -5.02 8.49 7.55
CA VAL A 38 -6.38 8.94 7.17
C VAL A 38 -7.30 7.75 6.98
N ILE A 39 -6.86 6.74 6.21
CA ILE A 39 -7.65 5.53 5.95
C ILE A 39 -7.90 4.75 7.24
N GLN A 40 -6.88 4.54 8.07
CA GLN A 40 -7.00 3.86 9.37
C GLN A 40 -8.02 4.55 10.27
N TYR A 41 -8.04 5.89 10.28
CA TYR A 41 -8.99 6.65 11.08
C TYR A 41 -10.43 6.49 10.57
N LEU A 42 -10.65 6.64 9.27
CA LEU A 42 -11.99 6.47 8.67
C LEU A 42 -12.49 5.04 8.85
N ALA A 43 -11.63 4.04 8.62
CA ALA A 43 -11.93 2.64 8.87
C ALA A 43 -12.29 2.35 10.33
N HIS A 44 -11.85 3.17 11.29
CA HIS A 44 -12.21 3.01 12.70
C HIS A 44 -13.52 3.70 13.06
N VAL A 45 -13.72 4.94 12.59
CA VAL A 45 -14.85 5.79 13.01
C VAL A 45 -16.12 5.52 12.19
N ALA A 46 -15.96 5.14 10.91
CA ALA A 46 -17.04 4.95 9.96
C ALA A 46 -17.28 3.46 9.61
N SER A 47 -16.77 2.53 10.42
CA SER A 47 -17.05 1.10 10.24
C SER A 47 -18.47 0.77 10.68
N SER A 48 -19.20 0.05 9.82
CA SER A 48 -20.49 -0.52 10.21
C SER A 48 -20.25 -1.59 11.26
N LYS A 49 -20.76 -1.38 12.49
CA LYS A 49 -20.75 -2.42 13.53
C LYS A 49 -21.78 -3.50 13.18
N SER A 50 -21.51 -4.32 12.18
CA SER A 50 -22.22 -5.59 12.00
C SER A 50 -21.95 -6.44 13.24
N LYS A 51 -23.00 -6.66 14.04
CA LYS A 51 -22.98 -7.47 15.28
C LYS A 51 -22.16 -8.76 15.07
N LYS A 52 -21.02 -8.89 15.74
CA LYS A 52 -20.50 -10.19 16.20
C LYS A 52 -19.48 -10.05 17.34
N ASP A 53 -19.83 -10.72 18.42
CA ASP A 53 -19.08 -11.20 19.58
C ASP A 53 -18.28 -10.24 20.46
N GLN A 54 -18.89 -10.01 21.63
CA GLN A 54 -18.23 -9.69 22.88
C GLN A 54 -17.18 -10.79 23.18
N GLY A 55 -15.89 -10.50 23.10
CA GLY A 55 -14.90 -11.48 23.56
C GLY A 55 -13.43 -11.15 23.35
N SER A 56 -13.04 -10.31 22.39
CA SER A 56 -11.64 -9.96 22.20
C SER A 56 -11.45 -8.45 22.03
N ALA A 57 -10.59 -7.87 22.86
CA ALA A 57 -10.16 -6.48 22.79
C ALA A 57 -9.23 -6.19 21.58
N VAL A 58 -9.40 -6.95 20.49
CA VAL A 58 -8.70 -6.73 19.23
C VAL A 58 -9.73 -6.13 18.29
N LEU A 59 -9.47 -4.90 17.86
CA LEU A 59 -10.29 -4.11 16.95
C LEU A 59 -10.70 -4.95 15.72
N SER A 60 -11.89 -5.58 15.76
CA SER A 60 -12.45 -6.28 14.62
C SER A 60 -12.90 -5.24 13.59
N HIS A 61 -12.03 -4.96 12.62
CA HIS A 61 -12.38 -4.11 11.48
C HIS A 61 -13.30 -4.93 10.57
N GLY A 62 -14.30 -4.29 9.95
CA GLY A 62 -15.10 -4.96 8.92
C GLY A 62 -14.24 -5.44 7.73
N GLU A 63 -14.81 -6.31 6.91
CA GLU A 63 -14.10 -6.98 5.82
C GLU A 63 -13.59 -5.98 4.77
N LEU A 64 -14.42 -4.98 4.43
CA LEU A 64 -14.08 -3.92 3.49
C LEU A 64 -12.95 -3.01 4.01
N GLU A 65 -12.98 -2.69 5.30
CA GLU A 65 -12.00 -1.87 5.97
C GLU A 65 -10.64 -2.57 6.03
N LYS A 66 -10.66 -3.88 6.33
CA LYS A 66 -9.47 -4.72 6.30
C LYS A 66 -8.87 -4.76 4.88
N GLN A 67 -9.70 -4.94 3.86
CA GLN A 67 -9.26 -4.91 2.45
C GLN A 67 -8.65 -3.55 2.07
N LEU A 68 -9.30 -2.44 2.45
CA LEU A 68 -8.79 -1.10 2.14
C LEU A 68 -7.40 -0.83 2.73
N LEU A 69 -7.13 -1.34 3.92
CA LEU A 69 -5.80 -1.26 4.54
C LEU A 69 -4.77 -2.15 3.82
N GLN A 70 -5.17 -3.36 3.41
CA GLN A 70 -4.31 -4.35 2.74
C GLN A 70 -4.03 -4.03 1.26
N ALA A 71 -4.80 -3.14 0.63
CA ALA A 71 -4.48 -2.66 -0.71
C ALA A 71 -3.13 -1.92 -0.77
N ASN A 72 -2.71 -1.25 0.33
CA ASN A 72 -1.47 -0.47 0.32
C ASN A 72 -0.20 -1.35 0.19
N PRO A 73 0.02 -2.41 1.00
CA PRO A 73 1.18 -3.29 0.82
C PRO A 73 1.36 -3.79 -0.62
N ILE A 74 0.26 -4.16 -1.29
CA ILE A 74 0.29 -4.58 -2.69
C ILE A 74 0.76 -3.43 -3.58
N LEU A 75 0.11 -2.27 -3.50
CA LEU A 75 0.48 -1.11 -4.33
C LEU A 75 1.92 -0.64 -4.06
N GLU A 76 2.42 -0.77 -2.84
CA GLU A 76 3.82 -0.45 -2.51
C GLU A 76 4.79 -1.47 -3.09
N ALA A 77 4.49 -2.77 -3.06
CA ALA A 77 5.32 -3.79 -3.68
C ALA A 77 5.52 -3.54 -5.19
N PHE A 78 4.45 -3.18 -5.90
CA PHE A 78 4.48 -2.99 -7.36
C PHE A 78 4.80 -1.56 -7.81
N GLY A 79 4.64 -0.56 -6.94
CA GLY A 79 4.71 0.85 -7.31
C GLY A 79 5.76 1.67 -6.55
N ASN A 80 6.33 1.15 -5.47
CA ASN A 80 7.40 1.81 -4.75
C ASN A 80 8.77 1.22 -5.08
N ALA A 81 9.81 2.03 -4.88
CA ALA A 81 11.20 1.64 -5.06
C ALA A 81 12.13 2.45 -4.15
N LYS A 82 13.33 1.92 -3.91
CA LYS A 82 14.43 2.68 -3.29
C LYS A 82 15.00 3.68 -4.29
N THR A 83 15.07 4.92 -3.84
CA THR A 83 15.76 6.04 -4.52
C THR A 83 16.89 6.55 -3.64
N VAL A 84 17.71 7.46 -4.17
CA VAL A 84 18.77 8.12 -3.37
C VAL A 84 18.21 8.86 -2.14
N LYS A 85 16.99 9.42 -2.24
CA LYS A 85 16.39 10.25 -1.19
C LYS A 85 15.47 9.49 -0.22
N ASN A 86 14.90 8.37 -0.67
CA ASN A 86 13.88 7.65 0.08
C ASN A 86 13.90 6.17 -0.32
N ASP A 87 14.00 5.29 0.67
CA ASP A 87 14.07 3.85 0.50
C ASP A 87 12.74 3.21 0.08
N ASN A 88 11.62 3.88 0.35
CA ASN A 88 10.27 3.45 -0.06
C ASN A 88 9.54 4.60 -0.78
N SER A 89 10.12 5.07 -1.89
CA SER A 89 9.57 6.17 -2.68
C SER A 89 8.43 5.68 -3.58
N SER A 90 7.23 6.26 -3.42
CA SER A 90 6.13 6.00 -4.36
C SER A 90 6.44 6.58 -5.73
N ARG A 91 6.45 5.71 -6.75
CA ARG A 91 6.77 6.05 -8.15
C ARG A 91 5.53 6.10 -9.03
N PHE A 92 4.39 6.37 -8.41
CA PHE A 92 3.08 6.57 -9.01
C PHE A 92 2.26 7.50 -8.12
N GLY A 93 1.33 8.25 -8.73
CA GLY A 93 0.28 8.96 -8.02
C GLY A 93 -0.88 8.02 -7.70
N LYS A 94 -1.57 8.25 -6.58
CA LYS A 94 -2.77 7.52 -6.19
C LYS A 94 -3.85 8.48 -5.72
N PHE A 95 -5.07 8.27 -6.19
CA PHE A 95 -6.29 8.91 -5.71
C PHE A 95 -7.21 7.84 -5.15
N ILE A 96 -7.58 7.97 -3.87
CA ILE A 96 -8.41 6.98 -3.18
C ILE A 96 -9.74 7.65 -2.87
N ARG A 97 -10.81 7.17 -3.49
CA ARG A 97 -12.18 7.59 -3.21
C ARG A 97 -12.80 6.60 -2.23
N ILE A 98 -13.33 7.09 -1.12
CA ILE A 98 -14.08 6.29 -0.14
C ILE A 98 -15.53 6.75 -0.18
N ASN A 99 -16.45 5.81 -0.35
CA ASN A 99 -17.88 6.08 -0.46
C ASN A 99 -18.55 5.77 0.88
N PHE A 100 -19.44 6.65 1.30
CA PHE A 100 -20.21 6.53 2.54
C PHE A 100 -21.71 6.44 2.25
N ASP A 101 -22.45 5.72 3.09
CA ASP A 101 -23.92 5.76 3.05
C ASP A 101 -24.48 7.00 3.77
N VAL A 102 -25.81 7.13 3.76
CA VAL A 102 -26.51 8.23 4.44
C VAL A 102 -26.34 8.25 5.97
N ASN A 103 -25.93 7.12 6.55
CA ASN A 103 -25.65 7.00 7.98
C ASN A 103 -24.17 7.28 8.32
N GLY A 104 -23.33 7.50 7.30
CA GLY A 104 -21.89 7.76 7.45
C GLY A 104 -21.03 6.49 7.50
N TYR A 105 -21.56 5.32 7.16
CA TYR A 105 -20.77 4.08 7.10
C TYR A 105 -20.06 3.92 5.77
N ILE A 106 -18.85 3.37 5.78
CA ILE A 106 -18.12 3.04 4.56
C ILE A 106 -18.86 1.93 3.82
N VAL A 107 -19.20 2.18 2.55
CA VAL A 107 -19.88 1.20 1.67
C VAL A 107 -19.05 0.79 0.46
N GLY A 108 -17.95 1.51 0.18
CA GLY A 108 -17.05 1.14 -0.90
C GLY A 108 -15.81 2.02 -0.98
N ALA A 109 -14.83 1.59 -1.75
CA ALA A 109 -13.65 2.38 -2.06
C ALA A 109 -13.18 2.12 -3.50
N ASN A 110 -12.59 3.13 -4.13
CA ASN A 110 -11.96 3.04 -5.44
C ASN A 110 -10.55 3.64 -5.38
N ILE A 111 -9.59 3.03 -6.07
CA ILE A 111 -8.22 3.52 -6.17
C ILE A 111 -7.89 3.76 -7.64
N GLU A 112 -7.66 5.02 -7.99
CA GLU A 112 -7.15 5.42 -9.29
C GLU A 112 -5.65 5.70 -9.19
N THR A 113 -4.90 5.19 -10.16
CA THR A 113 -3.44 5.33 -10.20
C THR A 113 -3.01 6.17 -11.40
N TYR A 114 -1.95 6.94 -11.21
CA TYR A 114 -1.47 7.92 -12.17
C TYR A 114 0.03 7.81 -12.35
N LEU A 115 0.52 7.99 -13.58
CA LEU A 115 1.92 8.26 -13.88
C LEU A 115 2.93 7.29 -13.23
N LEU A 116 2.70 5.98 -13.34
CA LEU A 116 3.70 4.99 -12.93
C LEU A 116 5.00 5.20 -13.72
N GLU A 117 6.15 5.27 -13.03
CA GLU A 117 7.47 5.40 -13.65
C GLU A 117 7.93 4.08 -14.30
N LYS A 118 7.30 3.73 -15.43
CA LYS A 118 7.54 2.47 -16.15
C LYS A 118 9.01 2.26 -16.55
N SER A 119 9.75 3.34 -16.82
CA SER A 119 11.18 3.28 -17.18
C SER A 119 12.04 2.60 -16.12
N ARG A 120 11.66 2.71 -14.83
CA ARG A 120 12.38 2.09 -13.72
C ARG A 120 12.39 0.58 -13.79
N ALA A 121 11.40 -0.04 -14.42
CA ALA A 121 11.35 -1.50 -14.55
C ALA A 121 12.53 -2.06 -15.36
N ILE A 122 13.07 -1.28 -16.30
CA ILE A 122 14.12 -1.74 -17.22
C ILE A 122 15.50 -1.18 -16.90
N ARG A 123 15.58 0.00 -16.25
CA ARG A 123 16.85 0.65 -15.91
C ARG A 123 16.71 1.52 -14.68
N GLN A 124 17.68 1.45 -13.78
CA GLN A 124 17.71 2.25 -12.56
C GLN A 124 18.92 3.18 -12.54
N ALA A 125 18.80 4.33 -11.86
CA ALA A 125 19.95 5.18 -11.58
C ALA A 125 20.91 4.48 -10.61
N LYS A 126 22.14 4.99 -10.51
CA LYS A 126 23.15 4.45 -9.59
C LYS A 126 22.60 4.41 -8.15
N GLU A 127 22.84 3.31 -7.44
CA GLU A 127 22.42 3.08 -6.04
C GLU A 127 20.89 2.97 -5.81
N GLU A 128 20.07 3.04 -6.86
CA GLU A 128 18.62 2.85 -6.77
C GLU A 128 18.20 1.40 -7.04
N ARG A 129 17.01 1.02 -6.53
CA ARG A 129 16.36 -0.26 -6.84
C ARG A 129 15.32 -0.10 -7.96
N SER A 130 14.98 -1.23 -8.58
CA SER A 130 13.73 -1.37 -9.32
C SER A 130 12.54 -1.44 -8.35
N PHE A 131 11.32 -1.72 -8.83
CA PHE A 131 10.16 -1.95 -7.97
C PHE A 131 10.43 -3.09 -6.98
N HIS A 132 9.95 -2.92 -5.75
CA HIS A 132 10.27 -3.81 -4.64
C HIS A 132 9.90 -5.27 -4.89
N ILE A 133 8.78 -5.52 -5.60
CA ILE A 133 8.29 -6.87 -5.91
C ILE A 133 9.35 -7.75 -6.58
N PHE A 134 10.24 -7.19 -7.40
CA PHE A 134 11.31 -7.96 -8.03
C PHE A 134 12.29 -8.53 -6.99
N TYR A 135 12.62 -7.76 -5.96
CA TYR A 135 13.51 -8.19 -4.88
C TYR A 135 12.80 -9.13 -3.90
N TYR A 136 11.51 -8.86 -3.63
CA TYR A 136 10.66 -9.71 -2.80
C TYR A 136 10.53 -11.10 -3.41
N MET A 137 10.24 -11.19 -4.71
CA MET A 137 10.17 -12.47 -5.41
C MET A 137 11.50 -13.21 -5.42
N LEU A 138 12.61 -12.52 -5.76
CA LEU A 138 13.92 -13.16 -5.85
C LEU A 138 14.50 -13.60 -4.50
N THR A 139 13.98 -13.10 -3.37
CA THR A 139 14.44 -13.49 -2.02
C THR A 139 13.43 -14.36 -1.29
N GLY A 140 12.15 -14.04 -1.42
CA GLY A 140 11.05 -14.60 -0.65
C GLY A 140 10.30 -15.73 -1.34
N ALA A 141 10.41 -15.87 -2.66
CA ALA A 141 9.85 -17.04 -3.33
C ALA A 141 10.57 -18.29 -2.83
N GLY A 142 9.83 -19.22 -2.22
CA GLY A 142 10.36 -20.53 -1.82
C GLY A 142 10.75 -21.37 -3.04
N ASP A 143 11.51 -22.45 -2.82
CA ASP A 143 12.14 -23.25 -3.87
C ASP A 143 11.16 -23.73 -4.95
N LYS A 144 9.97 -24.16 -4.54
CA LYS A 144 8.90 -24.57 -5.47
C LYS A 144 8.52 -23.44 -6.43
N LEU A 145 8.16 -22.27 -5.90
CA LEU A 145 7.73 -21.13 -6.72
C LEU A 145 8.87 -20.59 -7.59
N ARG A 146 10.11 -20.63 -7.07
CA ARG A 146 11.30 -20.28 -7.85
C ARG A 146 11.46 -21.20 -9.05
N SER A 147 11.31 -22.50 -8.86
CA SER A 147 11.38 -23.48 -9.95
C SER A 147 10.24 -23.26 -10.95
N ASP A 148 9.01 -23.14 -10.46
CA ASP A 148 7.80 -22.97 -11.30
C ASP A 148 7.87 -21.71 -12.17
N LEU A 149 8.45 -20.62 -11.64
CA LEU A 149 8.60 -19.34 -12.35
C LEU A 149 9.97 -19.15 -13.00
N CYS A 150 10.85 -20.16 -12.94
CA CYS A 150 12.23 -20.09 -13.45
C CYS A 150 13.01 -18.87 -12.91
N LEU A 151 12.92 -18.64 -11.59
CA LEU A 151 13.62 -17.54 -10.92
C LEU A 151 15.10 -17.88 -10.68
N GLU A 152 15.97 -17.11 -11.31
CA GLU A 152 17.42 -17.22 -11.19
C GLU A 152 17.99 -16.25 -10.12
N ASP A 153 19.32 -16.16 -10.03
CA ASP A 153 20.00 -15.17 -9.19
C ASP A 153 19.92 -13.75 -9.78
N TYR A 154 20.00 -12.75 -8.91
CA TYR A 154 20.02 -11.32 -9.26
C TYR A 154 20.89 -10.96 -10.47
N LYS A 155 22.08 -11.57 -10.60
CA LYS A 155 23.06 -11.27 -11.65
C LYS A 155 22.61 -11.69 -13.05
N LYS A 156 21.63 -12.60 -13.16
CA LYS A 156 21.09 -13.08 -14.43
C LYS A 156 20.09 -12.11 -15.06
N TYR A 157 19.54 -11.19 -14.26
CA TYR A 157 18.55 -10.23 -14.70
C TYR A 157 19.20 -8.90 -15.11
N ARG A 158 19.33 -8.68 -16.43
CA ARG A 158 19.82 -7.42 -17.00
C ARG A 158 19.03 -6.18 -16.54
N PHE A 159 17.75 -6.34 -16.25
CA PHE A 159 16.89 -5.23 -15.80
C PHE A 159 17.09 -4.82 -14.34
N LEU A 160 17.91 -5.56 -13.57
CA LEU A 160 18.36 -5.16 -12.25
C LEU A 160 19.75 -4.53 -12.36
N SER A 161 19.78 -3.25 -12.75
CA SER A 161 20.99 -2.52 -13.18
C SER A 161 22.08 -2.48 -12.11
N ASN A 162 21.70 -2.47 -10.84
CA ASN A 162 22.61 -2.42 -9.69
C ASN A 162 22.67 -3.75 -8.92
N GLY A 163 22.11 -4.83 -9.48
CA GLY A 163 22.04 -6.14 -8.83
C GLY A 163 21.27 -6.12 -7.50
N HIS A 164 21.83 -6.80 -6.49
CA HIS A 164 21.22 -6.95 -5.17
C HIS A 164 21.57 -5.78 -4.24
N VAL A 165 20.96 -4.62 -4.48
CA VAL A 165 20.97 -3.49 -3.54
C VAL A 165 20.09 -3.85 -2.34
N THR A 166 20.50 -3.60 -1.09
CA THR A 166 19.69 -3.84 0.13
C THR A 166 19.06 -2.57 0.70
N ILE A 167 17.98 -2.69 1.49
CA ILE A 167 17.40 -1.57 2.26
C ILE A 167 17.68 -1.82 3.75
N PRO A 168 18.32 -0.88 4.47
CA PRO A 168 18.57 -1.03 5.90
C PRO A 168 17.28 -1.19 6.72
N GLY A 169 17.27 -2.14 7.66
CA GLY A 169 16.12 -2.38 8.55
C GLY A 169 14.92 -3.06 7.89
N GLN A 170 15.05 -3.50 6.63
CA GLN A 170 13.98 -4.10 5.85
C GLN A 170 14.42 -5.46 5.29
N GLN A 171 13.61 -6.50 5.46
CA GLN A 171 13.86 -7.83 4.91
C GLN A 171 12.91 -8.13 3.76
N ASP A 172 13.45 -8.29 2.54
CA ASP A 172 12.65 -8.52 1.33
C ASP A 172 11.84 -9.84 1.40
N LYS A 173 12.31 -10.84 2.16
CA LYS A 173 11.60 -12.11 2.39
C LYS A 173 10.34 -11.94 3.25
N ASP A 174 10.43 -11.15 4.31
CA ASP A 174 9.30 -10.92 5.21
C ASP A 174 8.22 -10.12 4.48
N LEU A 175 8.65 -9.13 3.68
CA LEU A 175 7.75 -8.32 2.88
C LEU A 175 7.13 -9.06 1.70
N PHE A 176 7.81 -10.06 1.14
CA PHE A 176 7.17 -10.99 0.22
C PHE A 176 6.00 -11.70 0.91
N THR A 177 6.22 -12.21 2.13
CA THR A 177 5.18 -12.89 2.91
C THR A 177 4.01 -11.95 3.22
N GLU A 178 4.28 -10.74 3.70
CA GLU A 178 3.28 -9.70 3.95
C GLU A 178 2.48 -9.37 2.67
N THR A 179 3.16 -9.23 1.53
CA THR A 179 2.50 -8.95 0.24
C THR A 179 1.59 -10.12 -0.16
N MET A 180 2.03 -11.36 0.00
CA MET A 180 1.22 -12.55 -0.30
C MET A 180 0.02 -12.69 0.65
N GLU A 181 0.16 -12.32 1.92
CA GLU A 181 -0.96 -12.25 2.86
C GLU A 181 -1.96 -11.16 2.47
N ALA A 182 -1.47 -10.00 2.03
CA ALA A 182 -2.32 -8.92 1.52
C ALA A 182 -3.11 -9.37 0.28
N PHE A 183 -2.49 -10.08 -0.66
CA PHE A 183 -3.18 -10.68 -1.82
C PHE A 183 -4.33 -11.61 -1.40
N LYS A 184 -4.10 -12.48 -0.40
CA LYS A 184 -5.14 -13.38 0.13
C LYS A 184 -6.30 -12.63 0.76
N ILE A 185 -6.02 -11.58 1.54
CA ILE A 185 -7.06 -10.75 2.17
C ILE A 185 -7.87 -9.98 1.13
N MET A 186 -7.21 -9.53 0.06
CA MET A 186 -7.85 -8.89 -1.10
C MET A 186 -8.58 -9.89 -2.02
N SER A 187 -8.60 -11.17 -1.67
CA SER A 187 -9.26 -12.25 -2.43
C SER A 187 -8.77 -12.34 -3.88
N ILE A 188 -7.48 -12.04 -4.10
CA ILE A 188 -6.84 -12.21 -5.39
C ILE A 188 -6.30 -13.65 -5.44
N PRO A 189 -6.68 -14.43 -6.47
CA PRO A 189 -6.29 -15.84 -6.59
C PRO A 189 -4.79 -16.05 -6.81
#